data_AF-K7ZBJ7-F1
#
_entry.id   AF-K7ZBJ7-F1
#
_cell.length_a   1.000
_cell.length_b   1.000
_cell.length_c   1.000
_cell.angle_alpha   90.00
_cell.angle_beta   90.00
_cell.angle_gamma   90.00
#
_symmetry.space_group_name_H-M   'P 1'
#
loop_
_entity.id
_entity.type
_entity.pdbx_description
1 polymer ?
#
loop_
_entity_poly.entity_id
_entity_poly.type
_entity_poly.pdbx_seq_one_letter_code
_entity_poly.pdbx_strand_id
1 'polypeptide(L)'
;RGDAAQPWFLDTEVFGAFPCATQNELGEEAAKALVKHGVQIVLEGANMPCTLEAEEVFTAAEGVAFVTGKASNAGGVAVSGLEMAQNRSFVPWSREDVTTKLQGIMKAIYDDITGAAAE
;
A
#
# COMPACT_ATOMS: atom_id res chain seq x y z
N ARG A 1 -22.57 6.41 -7.76
CA ARG A 1 -21.39 7.30 -7.68
C ARG A 1 -20.54 6.92 -8.90
N GLY A 2 -20.29 7.89 -9.77
CA GLY A 2 -20.19 7.68 -11.22
C GLY A 2 -19.07 6.75 -11.69
N ASP A 3 -19.37 6.10 -12.81
CA ASP A 3 -18.50 5.31 -13.69
C ASP A 3 -17.35 6.16 -14.26
N ALA A 4 -16.50 6.73 -13.40
CA ALA A 4 -15.17 7.10 -13.83
C ALA A 4 -14.46 5.80 -14.22
N ALA A 5 -13.99 5.71 -15.47
CA ALA A 5 -13.27 4.54 -15.95
C ALA A 5 -12.14 4.21 -14.98
N GLN A 6 -12.22 3.02 -14.36
CA GLN A 6 -11.22 2.60 -13.40
C GLN A 6 -9.89 2.38 -14.12
N PRO A 7 -8.76 2.78 -13.54
CA PRO A 7 -7.45 2.74 -14.21
C PRO A 7 -6.87 1.31 -14.34
N TRP A 8 -7.62 0.28 -13.97
CA TRP A 8 -7.15 -1.11 -13.88
C TRP A 8 -7.16 -1.86 -15.21
N PHE A 9 -7.91 -1.38 -16.20
CA PHE A 9 -8.14 -2.06 -17.48
C PHE A 9 -7.27 -1.53 -18.63
N LEU A 10 -6.02 -1.17 -18.33
CA LEU A 10 -5.08 -0.67 -19.31
C LEU A 10 -4.58 -1.82 -20.21
N ASP A 11 -4.62 -1.63 -21.53
CA ASP A 11 -4.10 -2.61 -22.50
C ASP A 11 -2.59 -2.42 -22.72
N THR A 12 -1.82 -2.40 -21.63
CA THR A 12 -0.37 -2.26 -21.64
C THR A 12 0.22 -2.91 -20.39
N GLU A 13 1.52 -3.15 -20.40
CA GLU A 13 2.26 -3.60 -19.23
C GLU A 13 2.11 -2.61 -18.07
N VAL A 14 1.82 -3.13 -16.87
CA VAL A 14 1.70 -2.36 -15.64
C VAL A 14 2.67 -2.95 -14.62
N PHE A 15 3.70 -2.21 -14.21
CA PHE A 15 4.65 -2.71 -13.21
C PHE A 15 4.06 -2.77 -11.80
N GLY A 16 3.28 -1.75 -11.40
CA GLY A 16 2.71 -1.67 -10.06
C GLY A 16 1.35 -0.98 -10.01
N ALA A 17 0.52 -1.42 -9.07
CA ALA A 17 -0.80 -0.87 -8.80
C ALA A 17 -0.90 -0.35 -7.36
N PHE A 18 -1.44 0.86 -7.20
CA PHE A 18 -1.53 1.54 -5.92
C PHE A 18 -2.97 2.01 -5.70
N PRO A 19 -3.87 1.14 -5.23
CA PRO A 19 -5.24 1.53 -4.99
C PRO A 19 -5.34 2.42 -3.73
N CYS A 20 -5.77 3.66 -3.93
CA CYS A 20 -5.60 4.78 -3.00
C CYS A 20 -6.84 5.67 -2.84
N ALA A 21 -7.96 5.42 -3.52
CA ALA A 21 -9.08 6.36 -3.48
C ALA A 21 -10.12 6.02 -2.40
N THR A 22 -10.69 4.81 -2.42
CA THR A 22 -11.78 4.38 -1.54
C THR A 22 -11.76 2.89 -1.25
N GLN A 23 -12.53 2.47 -0.25
CA GLN A 23 -12.75 1.06 0.07
C GLN A 23 -13.42 0.31 -1.10
N ASN A 24 -13.00 -0.94 -1.35
CA ASN A 24 -13.54 -1.82 -2.39
C ASN A 24 -13.54 -1.21 -3.81
N GLU A 25 -12.52 -0.43 -4.14
CA GLU A 25 -12.38 0.18 -5.47
C GLU A 25 -11.77 -0.76 -6.52
N LEU A 26 -11.08 -1.83 -6.09
CA LEU A 26 -10.43 -2.79 -6.95
C LEU A 26 -11.02 -4.18 -6.66
N GLY A 27 -11.84 -4.68 -7.60
CA GLY A 27 -12.46 -6.00 -7.53
C GLY A 27 -11.73 -7.08 -8.34
N GLU A 28 -12.25 -8.30 -8.29
CA GLU A 28 -11.65 -9.50 -8.89
C GLU A 28 -11.25 -9.33 -10.37
N GLU A 29 -12.15 -8.79 -11.20
CA GLU A 29 -11.89 -8.63 -12.64
C GLU A 29 -10.77 -7.63 -12.93
N ALA A 30 -10.66 -6.58 -12.12
CA ALA A 30 -9.57 -5.62 -12.19
C ALA A 30 -8.24 -6.28 -11.76
N ALA A 31 -8.26 -7.10 -10.70
CA ALA A 31 -7.08 -7.84 -10.25
C ALA A 31 -6.57 -8.81 -11.32
N LYS A 32 -7.46 -9.59 -11.95
CA LYS A 32 -7.11 -10.48 -13.06
C LYS A 32 -6.52 -9.73 -14.25
N ALA A 33 -7.08 -8.57 -14.59
CA ALA A 33 -6.55 -7.72 -15.65
C ALA A 33 -5.11 -7.28 -15.32
N LEU A 34 -4.87 -6.78 -14.11
CA LEU A 34 -3.54 -6.35 -13.68
C LEU A 34 -2.51 -7.50 -13.69
N VAL A 35 -2.88 -8.68 -13.21
CA VAL A 35 -2.02 -9.89 -13.27
C VAL A 35 -1.71 -10.28 -14.72
N LYS A 36 -2.73 -10.29 -15.60
CA LYS A 36 -2.54 -10.54 -17.04
C LYS A 36 -1.58 -9.53 -17.68
N HIS A 37 -1.61 -8.29 -17.23
CA HIS A 37 -0.77 -7.20 -17.73
C HIS A 37 0.57 -7.06 -16.99
N GLY A 38 0.98 -8.07 -16.21
CA GLY A 38 2.33 -8.19 -15.68
C GLY A 38 2.61 -7.38 -14.42
N VAL A 39 1.58 -7.05 -13.63
CA VAL A 39 1.76 -6.41 -12.32
C VAL A 39 2.69 -7.22 -11.44
N GLN A 40 3.69 -6.57 -10.85
CA GLN A 40 4.64 -7.20 -9.94
C GLN A 40 4.43 -6.76 -8.51
N ILE A 41 3.89 -5.55 -8.29
CA ILE A 41 3.73 -4.98 -6.96
C ILE A 41 2.34 -4.35 -6.84
N VAL A 42 1.62 -4.70 -5.77
CA VAL A 42 0.34 -4.10 -5.43
C VAL A 42 0.40 -3.64 -3.98
N LEU A 43 0.31 -2.32 -3.75
CA LEU A 43 0.36 -1.73 -2.40
C LEU A 43 -0.92 -0.95 -2.11
N GLU A 44 -1.66 -1.34 -1.09
CA GLU A 44 -2.88 -0.63 -0.71
C GLU A 44 -2.57 0.71 -0.02
N GLY A 45 -3.00 1.82 -0.60
CA GLY A 45 -2.86 3.15 -0.01
C GLY A 45 -4.10 3.62 0.75
N ALA A 46 -5.30 3.20 0.33
CA ALA A 46 -6.53 3.47 1.06
C ALA A 46 -6.77 2.41 2.16
N ASN A 47 -7.85 2.56 2.93
CA ASN A 47 -8.27 1.58 3.90
C ASN A 47 -9.16 0.52 3.23
N MET A 48 -8.65 -0.72 3.09
CA MET A 48 -9.31 -1.84 2.40
C MET A 48 -9.78 -1.53 0.96
N PRO A 49 -8.90 -1.02 0.07
CA PRO A 49 -9.29 -0.74 -1.30
C PRO A 49 -9.55 -1.98 -2.17
N CYS A 50 -8.87 -3.10 -1.89
CA CYS A 50 -9.14 -4.35 -2.61
C CYS A 50 -10.35 -5.05 -1.99
N THR A 51 -11.17 -5.69 -2.83
CA THR A 51 -12.14 -6.66 -2.33
C THR A 51 -11.42 -7.96 -1.97
N LEU A 52 -12.04 -8.80 -1.14
CA LEU A 52 -11.45 -10.09 -0.74
C LEU A 52 -11.08 -10.95 -1.96
N GLU A 53 -11.94 -10.95 -2.97
CA GLU A 53 -11.72 -11.69 -4.21
C GLU A 53 -10.53 -11.14 -5.01
N ALA A 54 -10.28 -9.83 -4.95
CA ALA A 54 -9.08 -9.23 -5.55
C ALA A 54 -7.81 -9.61 -4.78
N GLU A 55 -7.86 -9.60 -3.44
CA GLU A 55 -6.73 -10.04 -2.60
C GLU A 55 -6.36 -11.51 -2.87
N GLU A 56 -7.36 -12.38 -3.02
CA GLU A 56 -7.17 -13.79 -3.38
C GLU A 56 -6.46 -13.94 -4.73
N VAL A 57 -6.86 -13.17 -5.74
CA VAL A 57 -6.21 -13.17 -7.06
C VAL A 57 -4.75 -12.75 -6.96
N PHE A 58 -4.44 -11.67 -6.23
CA PHE A 58 -3.05 -11.21 -6.10
C PHE A 58 -2.19 -12.17 -5.29
N THR A 59 -2.74 -12.74 -4.22
CA THR A 59 -2.01 -13.69 -3.35
C THR A 59 -1.75 -15.02 -4.06
N ALA A 60 -2.65 -15.44 -4.96
CA ALA A 60 -2.46 -16.65 -5.76
C ALA A 60 -1.54 -16.46 -6.98
N ALA A 61 -1.27 -15.22 -7.38
CA ALA A 61 -0.46 -14.91 -8.56
C ALA A 61 1.04 -15.02 -8.25
N GLU A 62 1.72 -15.94 -8.95
CA GLU A 62 3.17 -16.10 -8.81
C GLU A 62 3.91 -14.83 -9.28
N GLY A 63 4.87 -14.38 -8.47
CA GLY A 63 5.68 -13.20 -8.78
C GLY A 63 5.00 -11.85 -8.47
N VAL A 64 3.80 -11.85 -7.88
CA VAL A 64 3.13 -10.62 -7.43
C VAL A 64 3.37 -10.40 -5.93
N ALA A 65 4.01 -9.29 -5.60
CA ALA A 65 4.13 -8.81 -4.22
C ALA A 65 2.90 -7.98 -3.84
N PHE A 66 1.98 -8.59 -3.11
CA PHE A 66 0.82 -7.91 -2.54
C PHE A 66 1.08 -7.48 -1.08
N VAL A 67 0.86 -6.20 -0.77
CA VAL A 67 1.00 -5.66 0.59
C VAL A 67 -0.27 -4.92 0.99
N THR A 68 -0.84 -5.36 2.10
CA THR A 68 -2.09 -4.82 2.66
C THR A 68 -1.92 -3.45 3.27
N GLY A 69 -3.02 -2.70 3.34
CA GLY A 69 -3.05 -1.30 3.76
C GLY A 69 -2.48 -1.10 5.16
N LYS A 70 -2.71 -2.06 6.08
CA LYS A 70 -2.18 -2.01 7.44
C LYS A 70 -0.66 -1.79 7.48
N ALA A 71 0.08 -2.32 6.49
CA ALA A 71 1.51 -2.11 6.37
C ALA A 71 1.83 -0.94 5.43
N SER A 72 1.30 -0.94 4.20
CA SER A 72 1.67 0.03 3.16
C SER A 72 1.20 1.46 3.42
N ASN A 73 0.05 1.65 4.08
CA ASN A 73 -0.52 2.99 4.37
C ASN A 73 -0.21 3.50 5.80
N ALA A 74 0.55 2.75 6.59
CA ALA A 74 0.87 3.06 7.99
C ALA A 74 1.63 4.38 8.19
N GLY A 75 2.25 4.90 7.12
CA GLY A 75 3.04 6.14 7.16
C GLY A 75 2.25 7.35 7.68
N GLY A 76 0.95 7.46 7.38
CA GLY A 76 0.13 8.55 7.90
C GLY A 76 0.02 8.53 9.42
N VAL A 77 -0.30 7.36 9.99
CA VAL A 77 -0.38 7.15 11.44
C VAL A 77 0.98 7.30 12.11
N ALA A 78 2.05 6.82 11.46
CA ALA A 78 3.41 6.99 11.94
C ALA A 78 3.79 8.47 12.10
N VAL A 79 3.49 9.31 11.10
CA VAL A 79 3.75 10.76 11.16
C VAL A 79 2.90 11.43 12.24
N SER A 80 1.64 11.02 12.45
CA SER A 80 0.85 11.49 13.59
C SER A 80 1.49 11.13 14.94
N GLY A 81 2.10 9.94 15.04
CA GLY A 81 2.92 9.55 16.20
C GLY A 81 4.13 10.47 16.41
N LEU A 82 4.83 10.79 15.31
CA LEU A 82 5.97 11.72 15.33
C LEU A 82 5.54 13.15 15.72
N GLU A 83 4.37 13.60 15.29
CA GLU A 83 3.79 14.90 15.68
C GLU A 83 3.52 14.94 17.20
N MET A 84 2.90 13.89 17.75
CA MET A 84 2.68 13.79 19.20
C MET A 84 4.00 13.79 19.99
N ALA A 85 5.06 13.16 19.47
CA ALA A 85 6.38 13.16 20.08
C ALA A 85 7.04 14.55 20.05
N GLN A 86 6.95 15.26 18.91
CA GLN A 86 7.41 16.64 18.80
C GLN A 86 6.73 17.55 19.82
N ASN A 87 5.40 17.47 19.89
CA ASN A 87 4.59 18.26 20.83
C ASN A 87 4.99 18.04 22.29
N ARG A 88 5.34 16.80 22.67
CA ARG A 88 5.81 16.48 24.03
C ARG A 88 7.24 16.97 24.32
N SER A 89 8.08 17.04 23.29
CA SER A 89 9.49 17.42 23.41
C SER A 89 9.71 18.94 23.39
N PHE A 90 8.73 19.72 22.90
CA PHE A 90 8.84 21.15 22.63
C PHE A 90 10.00 21.52 21.69
N VAL A 91 10.50 20.55 20.91
CA VAL A 91 11.55 20.75 19.92
C VAL A 91 10.94 20.55 18.53
N PRO A 92 10.96 21.58 17.66
CA PRO A 92 10.54 21.41 16.28
C PRO A 92 11.59 20.56 15.53
N TRP A 93 11.12 19.67 14.67
CA TRP A 93 11.98 18.91 13.77
C TRP A 93 11.97 19.50 12.37
N SER A 94 13.08 19.35 11.66
CA SER A 94 13.15 19.68 10.24
C SER A 94 12.33 18.67 9.42
N ARG A 95 12.08 19.00 8.15
CA ARG A 95 11.46 18.05 7.21
C ARG A 95 12.35 16.82 7.02
N GLU A 96 13.67 17.02 6.96
CA GLU A 96 14.64 15.93 6.83
C GLU A 96 14.60 14.97 8.03
N ASP A 97 14.47 15.50 9.24
CA ASP A 97 14.37 14.70 10.47
C ASP A 97 13.10 13.82 10.45
N VAL A 98 11.95 14.41 10.11
CA VAL A 98 10.68 13.67 10.02
C VAL A 98 10.75 12.61 8.91
N THR A 99 11.32 12.97 7.76
CA THR A 99 11.47 12.04 6.62
C THR A 99 12.35 10.85 6.98
N THR A 100 13.49 11.10 7.64
CA THR A 100 14.42 10.05 8.07
C THR A 100 13.76 9.09 9.06
N LYS A 101 13.01 9.63 10.04
CA LYS A 101 12.26 8.83 11.00
C LYS A 101 11.17 8.00 10.33
N LEU A 102 10.41 8.61 9.41
CA LEU A 102 9.36 7.90 8.65
C LEU A 102 9.95 6.76 7.82
N GLN A 103 11.04 6.99 7.10
CA GLN A 103 11.73 5.94 6.33
C GLN A 103 12.19 4.79 7.21
N GLY A 104 12.73 5.09 8.40
CA GLY A 104 13.10 4.07 9.39
C GLY A 104 11.90 3.24 9.86
N ILE A 105 10.75 3.86 10.12
CA ILE A 105 9.52 3.17 10.52
C ILE A 105 8.99 2.28 9.40
N MET A 106 8.89 2.79 8.18
CA MET A 106 8.40 2.00 7.04
C MET A 106 9.32 0.83 6.71
N LYS A 107 10.65 1.01 6.86
CA LYS A 107 11.61 -0.09 6.71
C LYS A 107 11.41 -1.15 7.79
N ALA A 108 11.24 -0.76 9.05
CA ALA A 108 10.99 -1.72 10.13
C ALA A 108 9.69 -2.52 9.87
N ILE A 109 8.61 -1.86 9.43
CA ILE A 109 7.37 -2.54 9.04
C ILE A 109 7.60 -3.54 7.92
N TYR A 110 8.38 -3.17 6.89
CA TYR A 110 8.72 -4.08 5.79
C TYR A 110 9.54 -5.28 6.28
N ASP A 111 10.57 -5.05 7.09
CA ASP A 111 11.41 -6.10 7.65
C ASP A 111 10.56 -7.06 8.54
N ASP A 112 9.62 -6.54 9.32
CA ASP A 112 8.72 -7.32 10.16
C ASP A 112 7.78 -8.23 9.35
N ILE A 113 7.10 -7.69 8.32
CA ILE A 113 6.16 -8.49 7.50
C ILE A 113 6.87 -9.51 6.63
N THR A 114 8.06 -9.20 6.12
CA THR A 114 8.84 -10.13 5.30
C THR A 114 9.46 -11.22 6.15
N GLY A 115 9.92 -10.90 7.36
CA GLY A 115 10.35 -11.89 8.34
C GLY A 115 9.22 -12.84 8.71
N ALA A 116 8.05 -12.31 9.08
CA ALA A 116 6.89 -13.11 9.46
C ALA A 116 6.34 -13.99 8.33
N ALA A 117 6.48 -13.57 7.06
CA ALA A 117 6.07 -14.36 5.90
C ALA A 117 7.07 -15.47 5.52
N ALA A 118 8.32 -15.37 5.97
CA ALA A 118 9.37 -16.36 5.70
C ALA A 118 9.44 -17.49 6.76
N GLU A 119 8.84 -17.28 7.92
CA GLU A 119 8.68 -18.28 9.00
C GLU A 119 7.54 -19.27 8.71
#